data_AF-A0A2U1XSF1-F1
#
_entry.id   AF-A0A2U1XSF1-F1
#
_cell.length_a   1.000
_cell.length_b   1.000
_cell.length_c   1.000
_cell.angle_alpha   90.00
_cell.angle_beta   90.00
_cell.angle_gamma   90.00
#
_symmetry.space_group_name_H-M   'P 1'
#
loop_
_entity.id
_entity.type
_entity.pdbx_description
1 polymer ?
#
loop_
_entity_poly.entity_id
_entity_poly.type
_entity_poly.pdbx_seq_one_letter_code
_entity_poly.pdbx_strand_id
1 'polypeptide(L)'
;MTRRLSFSRRVLYLAVALCAAAASNGQTAASATEGIPTEVLRVCADASLLPFSNDRREGFENRIAQLIADDLKVPLTFTWWPQTIGFVRNTLRTRQCDLVMGTAVGEELMQNTNPYYRSTYALIYRKDSGITAKNLADPSLQGARIGVVARTPPSAVMLRHGLINMEPYQLDIDTRAHHPAQQAVEDVAAARTDAAIVWGPIAGYFAARQQVPLAIVPLMDEPGASPFQYMISMGIRPDEPDWRHWLNDFIVRRQGDIDRILAEYHVPLVNADGTVRAEVAEPDSYRMADYRSPTPPGLRGAETVGAPEVERLAKAGAVLIDVLPTPPKPAGLTADSRWVPPPHRSLPGAHWLPNVGYGAPSDEQEAYFRTGLEALTAGDRKRPLVLFCQPDCWMSWNAAKRAVALGYQAVKWFPAGTEGWTAAGHELVTVEPEPNPISSNSASKVAN
;
A
#
# COMPACT_ATOMS: atom_id res chain seq x y z
N MET A 1 56.98 -38.93 67.23
CA MET A 1 57.02 -38.43 65.84
C MET A 1 56.29 -37.08 65.83
N THR A 2 56.96 -35.92 65.71
CA THR A 2 57.46 -35.28 64.47
C THR A 2 56.33 -34.94 63.49
N ARG A 3 56.03 -33.66 63.16
CA ARG A 3 56.78 -32.39 63.36
C ARG A 3 55.91 -31.26 63.97
N ARG A 4 56.58 -30.30 64.63
CA ARG A 4 56.10 -28.92 64.88
C ARG A 4 56.49 -28.01 63.71
N LEU A 5 55.94 -26.78 63.70
CA LEU A 5 56.41 -25.47 63.18
C LEU A 5 55.26 -24.75 62.43
N SER A 6 55.00 -23.45 62.57
CA SER A 6 55.55 -22.38 63.44
C SER A 6 54.44 -21.31 63.68
N PHE A 7 54.36 -20.62 64.83
CA PHE A 7 54.82 -19.23 65.02
C PHE A 7 54.66 -18.30 63.79
N SER A 8 54.11 -17.07 63.85
CA SER A 8 53.42 -16.30 64.93
C SER A 8 52.59 -15.15 64.24
N ARG A 9 52.37 -13.86 64.64
CA ARG A 9 52.89 -12.98 65.71
C ARG A 9 52.04 -11.66 65.91
N ARG A 10 51.15 -11.58 66.92
CA ARG A 10 50.59 -10.31 67.53
C ARG A 10 49.66 -9.47 66.58
N VAL A 11 48.90 -8.42 66.98
CA VAL A 11 48.48 -7.85 68.29
C VAL A 11 47.10 -7.16 68.18
N LEU A 12 46.47 -6.88 69.33
CA LEU A 12 45.26 -6.06 69.56
C LEU A 12 45.31 -4.64 68.93
N TYR A 13 44.18 -4.06 68.48
CA TYR A 13 43.64 -2.73 68.89
C TYR A 13 42.42 -2.27 68.06
N LEU A 14 41.48 -1.59 68.72
CA LEU A 14 40.39 -0.80 68.11
C LEU A 14 40.91 0.59 67.73
N ALA A 15 40.44 1.16 66.60
CA ALA A 15 39.84 2.51 66.54
C ALA A 15 39.51 2.99 65.10
N VAL A 16 38.24 3.36 64.88
CA VAL A 16 37.78 4.61 64.22
C VAL A 16 38.03 4.88 62.70
N ALA A 17 36.92 5.22 62.04
CA ALA A 17 36.74 6.10 60.86
C ALA A 17 36.89 5.59 59.40
N LEU A 18 35.72 5.61 58.73
CA LEU A 18 35.42 6.16 57.39
C LEU A 18 35.75 5.42 56.08
N CYS A 19 34.78 5.59 55.16
CA CYS A 19 34.83 5.53 53.70
C CYS A 19 34.90 4.17 52.96
N ALA A 20 33.82 3.94 52.21
CA ALA A 20 33.75 3.35 50.87
C ALA A 20 34.31 1.92 50.61
N ALA A 21 33.41 0.94 50.58
CA ALA A 21 33.24 0.00 49.44
C ALA A 21 32.04 -0.96 49.62
N ALA A 22 30.82 -0.43 49.74
CA ALA A 22 29.62 -1.27 49.58
C ALA A 22 29.37 -1.47 48.07
N ALA A 23 29.91 -2.55 47.49
CA ALA A 23 29.71 -2.87 46.08
C ALA A 23 28.23 -3.17 45.80
N SER A 24 27.65 -2.45 44.85
CA SER A 24 26.20 -2.42 44.63
C SER A 24 25.66 -3.73 44.04
N ASN A 25 24.74 -4.40 44.76
CA ASN A 25 23.82 -5.37 44.16
C ASN A 25 22.76 -4.63 43.32
N GLY A 26 23.19 -4.08 42.19
CA GLY A 26 22.33 -3.38 41.23
C GLY A 26 21.68 -4.35 40.24
N GLN A 27 20.68 -5.12 40.68
CA GLN A 27 19.75 -5.75 39.74
C GLN A 27 18.85 -4.67 39.14
N THR A 28 19.30 -4.03 38.06
CA THR A 28 18.46 -3.18 37.24
C THR A 28 17.45 -4.06 36.51
N ALA A 29 16.27 -4.23 37.11
CA ALA A 29 15.09 -4.63 36.36
C ALA A 29 14.89 -3.60 35.25
N ALA A 30 15.09 -4.03 34.00
CA ALA A 30 14.92 -3.17 32.85
C ALA A 30 13.42 -2.89 32.64
N SER A 31 12.93 -1.82 33.27
CA SER A 31 11.77 -1.10 32.76
C SER A 31 12.14 -0.58 31.37
N ALA A 32 11.89 -1.39 30.35
CA ALA A 32 12.03 -0.97 28.97
C ALA A 32 11.11 0.24 28.76
N THR A 33 11.71 1.40 28.50
CA THR A 33 11.00 2.65 28.27
C THR A 33 10.15 2.47 27.00
N GLU A 34 8.84 2.31 27.16
CA GLU A 34 7.93 2.17 26.02
C GLU A 34 7.97 3.44 25.16
N GLY A 35 8.06 3.23 23.85
CA GLY A 35 8.42 4.26 22.89
C GLY A 35 8.65 3.67 21.51
N ILE A 36 9.18 4.49 20.61
CA ILE A 36 9.38 4.17 19.20
C ILE A 36 10.35 2.96 19.05
N PRO A 37 9.99 1.89 18.31
CA PRO A 37 10.85 0.70 18.20
C PRO A 37 12.22 0.99 17.56
N THR A 38 13.30 0.61 18.25
CA THR A 38 14.69 0.87 17.84
C THR A 38 15.45 -0.35 17.32
N GLU A 39 15.01 -1.57 17.66
CA GLU A 39 15.70 -2.82 17.27
C GLU A 39 14.91 -3.66 16.26
N VAL A 40 13.57 -3.67 16.37
CA VAL A 40 12.66 -4.47 15.53
C VAL A 40 11.25 -3.92 15.65
N LEU A 41 10.54 -3.76 14.53
CA LEU A 41 9.10 -3.51 14.53
C LEU A 41 8.37 -4.86 14.66
N ARG A 42 7.54 -4.99 15.68
CA ARG A 42 6.77 -6.22 15.97
C ARG A 42 5.29 -5.96 15.77
N VAL A 43 4.70 -6.53 14.73
CA VAL A 43 3.30 -6.28 14.35
C VAL A 43 2.41 -7.46 14.71
N CYS A 44 1.32 -7.21 15.42
CA CYS A 44 0.26 -8.18 15.65
C CYS A 44 -0.57 -8.31 14.37
N ALA A 45 -0.64 -9.50 13.79
CA ALA A 45 -1.34 -9.72 12.51
C ALA A 45 -1.94 -11.12 12.43
N ASP A 46 -2.80 -11.34 11.44
CA ASP A 46 -3.35 -12.66 11.14
C ASP A 46 -2.52 -13.33 10.04
N ALA A 47 -2.27 -14.63 10.19
CA ALA A 47 -1.56 -15.43 9.18
C ALA A 47 -2.43 -15.79 7.97
N SER A 48 -3.76 -15.55 8.04
CA SER A 48 -4.75 -16.17 7.16
C SER A 48 -5.93 -15.24 6.83
N LEU A 49 -5.71 -13.92 6.74
CA LEU A 49 -6.76 -12.92 6.56
C LEU A 49 -6.43 -11.93 5.43
N LEU A 50 -6.25 -12.46 4.20
CA LEU A 50 -6.27 -11.61 3.01
C LEU A 50 -7.65 -10.91 2.89
N PRO A 51 -7.71 -9.66 2.41
CA PRO A 51 -6.63 -8.83 1.88
C PRO A 51 -5.69 -8.17 2.90
N PHE A 52 -6.01 -8.23 4.19
CA PHE A 52 -5.32 -7.48 5.25
C PHE A 52 -3.91 -8.01 5.47
N SER A 53 -3.78 -9.27 5.93
CA SER A 53 -2.49 -9.88 6.24
C SER A 53 -2.46 -11.40 6.04
N ASN A 54 -1.30 -11.93 5.68
CA ASN A 54 -1.01 -13.37 5.78
C ASN A 54 0.48 -13.66 6.06
N ASP A 55 0.79 -14.93 6.36
CA ASP A 55 2.14 -15.41 6.68
C ASP A 55 3.17 -15.17 5.57
N ARG A 56 2.73 -15.27 4.31
CA ARG A 56 3.52 -14.96 3.09
C ARG A 56 3.73 -13.47 2.83
N ARG A 57 3.17 -12.59 3.68
CA ARG A 57 3.25 -11.12 3.60
C ARG A 57 2.58 -10.50 2.36
N GLU A 58 1.57 -11.18 1.80
CA GLU A 58 0.86 -10.79 0.57
C GLU A 58 -0.24 -9.74 0.82
N GLY A 59 -0.57 -9.40 2.07
CA GLY A 59 -1.64 -8.48 2.43
C GLY A 59 -1.23 -7.00 2.47
N PHE A 60 -2.21 -6.08 2.32
CA PHE A 60 -1.92 -4.65 2.31
C PHE A 60 -1.41 -4.13 3.65
N GLU A 61 -1.85 -4.71 4.77
CA GLU A 61 -1.34 -4.37 6.11
C GLU A 61 0.08 -4.87 6.30
N ASN A 62 0.47 -5.99 5.67
CA ASN A 62 1.88 -6.41 5.66
C ASN A 62 2.75 -5.39 4.92
N ARG A 63 2.25 -4.81 3.81
CA ARG A 63 2.98 -3.79 3.03
C ARG A 63 3.05 -2.45 3.76
N ILE A 64 1.99 -1.99 4.42
CA ILE A 64 2.02 -0.76 5.23
C ILE A 64 2.92 -0.97 6.46
N ALA A 65 2.91 -2.15 7.09
CA ALA A 65 3.84 -2.51 8.16
C ALA A 65 5.31 -2.46 7.70
N GLN A 66 5.60 -2.87 6.46
CA GLN A 66 6.96 -2.77 5.89
C GLN A 66 7.36 -1.30 5.72
N LEU A 67 6.48 -0.43 5.20
CA LEU A 67 6.77 1.01 5.10
C LEU A 67 7.10 1.65 6.46
N ILE A 68 6.43 1.25 7.55
CA ILE A 68 6.74 1.70 8.92
C ILE A 68 8.14 1.24 9.32
N ALA A 69 8.46 -0.03 9.10
CA ALA A 69 9.78 -0.60 9.40
C ALA A 69 10.91 0.07 8.61
N ASP A 70 10.66 0.43 7.35
CA ASP A 70 11.60 1.14 6.47
C ASP A 70 11.84 2.59 6.92
N ASP A 71 10.77 3.32 7.30
CA ASP A 71 10.87 4.68 7.87
C ASP A 71 11.64 4.68 9.22
N LEU A 72 11.45 3.62 10.03
CA LEU A 72 12.19 3.39 11.29
C LEU A 72 13.63 2.88 11.08
N LYS A 73 13.91 2.26 9.92
CA LYS A 73 15.16 1.53 9.60
C LYS A 73 15.42 0.32 10.50
N VAL A 74 14.36 -0.39 10.90
CA VAL A 74 14.43 -1.61 11.73
C VAL A 74 13.84 -2.81 10.97
N PRO A 75 14.24 -4.06 11.27
CA PRO A 75 13.59 -5.25 10.73
C PRO A 75 12.10 -5.36 11.11
N LEU A 76 11.29 -5.97 10.24
CA LEU A 76 9.88 -6.28 10.49
C LEU A 76 9.65 -7.75 10.86
N THR A 77 9.06 -7.97 12.03
CA THR A 77 8.55 -9.28 12.47
C THR A 77 7.05 -9.22 12.78
N PHE A 78 6.38 -10.37 12.67
CA PHE A 78 4.94 -10.51 12.90
C PHE A 78 4.65 -11.51 14.02
N THR A 79 3.74 -11.16 14.93
CA THR A 79 3.11 -12.07 15.89
C THR A 79 1.79 -12.53 15.29
N TRP A 80 1.79 -13.75 14.76
CA TRP A 80 0.62 -14.33 14.09
C TRP A 80 -0.42 -14.85 15.08
N TRP A 81 -1.64 -14.31 15.01
CA TRP A 81 -2.79 -14.80 15.79
C TRP A 81 -4.09 -14.55 15.01
N PRO A 82 -5.05 -15.50 14.96
CA PRO A 82 -6.33 -15.29 14.27
C PRO A 82 -7.07 -14.06 14.79
N GLN A 83 -7.57 -13.18 13.92
CA GLN A 83 -8.24 -11.93 14.29
C GLN A 83 -9.69 -12.15 14.76
N THR A 84 -9.83 -12.98 15.81
CA THR A 84 -11.07 -13.41 16.45
C THR A 84 -11.08 -12.99 17.93
N ILE A 85 -12.10 -13.41 18.68
CA ILE A 85 -12.28 -13.08 20.10
C ILE A 85 -10.99 -13.35 20.88
N GLY A 86 -10.42 -12.28 21.45
CA GLY A 86 -9.22 -12.34 22.28
C GLY A 86 -7.90 -12.04 21.57
N PHE A 87 -7.88 -11.71 20.27
CA PHE A 87 -6.66 -11.29 19.54
C PHE A 87 -5.83 -10.27 20.34
N VAL A 88 -6.36 -9.07 20.61
CA VAL A 88 -5.67 -7.99 21.36
C VAL A 88 -5.21 -8.43 22.75
N ARG A 89 -5.98 -9.32 23.41
CA ARG A 89 -5.68 -9.82 24.76
C ARG A 89 -4.52 -10.80 24.78
N ASN A 90 -4.37 -11.61 23.72
CA ASN A 90 -3.31 -12.62 23.61
C ASN A 90 -2.06 -12.12 22.87
N THR A 91 -2.11 -11.00 22.15
CA THR A 91 -0.97 -10.45 21.39
C THR A 91 -0.45 -9.14 22.00
N LEU A 92 -1.07 -8.00 21.65
CA LEU A 92 -0.64 -6.64 22.02
C LEU A 92 -0.55 -6.44 23.54
N ARG A 93 -1.56 -6.88 24.29
CA ARG A 93 -1.62 -6.75 25.76
C ARG A 93 -0.64 -7.67 26.50
N THR A 94 -0.15 -8.74 25.86
CA THR A 94 0.96 -9.57 26.39
C THR A 94 2.34 -9.09 25.95
N ARG A 95 2.43 -7.94 25.25
CA ARG A 95 3.66 -7.35 24.72
C ARG A 95 4.46 -8.26 23.77
N GLN A 96 3.79 -9.21 23.09
CA GLN A 96 4.42 -10.00 22.01
C GLN A 96 4.72 -9.15 20.77
N CYS A 97 3.94 -8.09 20.57
CA CYS A 97 4.00 -7.12 19.48
C CYS A 97 3.56 -5.73 19.97
N ASP A 98 3.81 -4.69 19.18
CA ASP A 98 3.74 -3.27 19.53
C ASP A 98 2.80 -2.44 18.65
N LEU A 99 2.20 -3.08 17.64
CA LEU A 99 1.32 -2.42 16.67
C LEU A 99 0.29 -3.40 16.12
N VAL A 100 -0.97 -2.99 16.09
CA VAL A 100 -2.05 -3.59 15.30
C VAL A 100 -2.30 -2.67 14.11
N MET A 101 -2.28 -3.20 12.89
CA MET A 101 -2.34 -2.36 11.68
C MET A 101 -3.72 -1.75 11.45
N GLY A 102 -4.78 -2.56 11.42
CA GLY A 102 -6.16 -2.09 11.22
C GLY A 102 -7.06 -2.31 12.44
N THR A 103 -7.66 -1.22 12.93
CA THR A 103 -8.79 -1.26 13.85
C THR A 103 -9.75 -0.10 13.61
N ALA A 104 -11.02 -0.24 13.99
CA ALA A 104 -11.97 0.86 13.93
C ALA A 104 -11.63 1.93 14.98
N VAL A 105 -11.76 3.20 14.63
CA VAL A 105 -11.65 4.31 15.61
C VAL A 105 -12.75 4.15 16.66
N GLY A 106 -12.36 4.09 17.94
CA GLY A 106 -13.27 3.83 19.07
C GLY A 106 -13.23 2.41 19.63
N GLU A 107 -12.35 1.53 19.13
CA GLU A 107 -12.08 0.22 19.75
C GLU A 107 -11.39 0.37 21.12
N GLU A 108 -12.16 0.21 22.21
CA GLU A 108 -11.73 0.44 23.60
C GLU A 108 -10.62 -0.52 24.10
N LEU A 109 -10.33 -1.62 23.39
CA LEU A 109 -9.28 -2.54 23.80
C LEU A 109 -7.86 -2.01 23.57
N MET A 110 -7.69 -0.92 22.82
CA MET A 110 -6.40 -0.36 22.37
C MET A 110 -6.41 1.18 22.44
N GLN A 111 -5.25 1.82 22.26
CA GLN A 111 -5.18 3.25 21.94
C GLN A 111 -5.10 3.42 20.42
N ASN A 112 -6.02 4.20 19.85
CA ASN A 112 -6.04 4.52 18.41
C ASN A 112 -4.97 5.57 18.06
N THR A 113 -4.40 5.46 16.85
CA THR A 113 -3.77 6.57 16.13
C THR A 113 -4.83 7.48 15.49
N ASN A 114 -4.41 8.53 14.78
CA ASN A 114 -5.22 9.12 13.72
C ASN A 114 -5.64 8.04 12.71
N PRO A 115 -6.85 8.11 12.11
CA PRO A 115 -7.24 7.18 11.07
C PRO A 115 -6.43 7.42 9.79
N TYR A 116 -5.93 6.34 9.19
CA TYR A 116 -5.14 6.37 7.95
C TYR A 116 -5.96 6.00 6.71
N TYR A 117 -7.16 5.45 6.88
CA TYR A 117 -8.18 5.43 5.83
C TYR A 117 -9.60 5.39 6.39
N ARG A 118 -10.58 5.50 5.49
CA ARG A 118 -12.00 5.28 5.75
C ARG A 118 -12.56 4.43 4.60
N SER A 119 -13.39 3.46 4.92
CA SER A 119 -14.05 2.56 3.97
C SER A 119 -15.50 2.31 4.42
N THR A 120 -16.31 1.61 3.61
CA THR A 120 -17.68 1.19 3.97
C THR A 120 -17.91 -0.31 3.74
N TYR A 121 -19.03 -0.85 4.22
CA TYR A 121 -19.55 -2.13 3.73
C TYR A 121 -20.04 -1.99 2.28
N ALA A 122 -19.91 -3.04 1.49
CA ALA A 122 -20.36 -3.06 0.10
C ALA A 122 -21.30 -4.24 -0.17
N LEU A 123 -22.35 -3.97 -0.93
CA LEU A 123 -23.18 -4.97 -1.59
C LEU A 123 -22.47 -5.44 -2.87
N ILE A 124 -22.46 -6.75 -3.10
CA ILE A 124 -21.84 -7.40 -4.24
C ILE A 124 -22.90 -8.27 -4.92
N TYR A 125 -23.00 -8.20 -6.25
CA TYR A 125 -23.86 -9.07 -7.04
C TYR A 125 -23.24 -9.30 -8.43
N ARG A 126 -23.64 -10.35 -9.16
CA ARG A 126 -23.17 -10.56 -10.53
C ARG A 126 -23.78 -9.52 -11.48
N LYS A 127 -23.01 -8.95 -12.42
CA LYS A 127 -23.52 -7.94 -13.37
C LYS A 127 -24.59 -8.47 -14.34
N ASP A 128 -24.76 -9.78 -14.43
CA ASP A 128 -25.78 -10.47 -15.23
C ASP A 128 -26.99 -10.99 -14.42
N SER A 129 -27.04 -10.72 -13.10
CA SER A 129 -28.16 -11.13 -12.23
C SER A 129 -29.47 -10.36 -12.45
N GLY A 130 -29.41 -9.20 -13.11
CA GLY A 130 -30.55 -8.27 -13.23
C GLY A 130 -30.76 -7.36 -12.00
N ILE A 131 -29.97 -7.52 -10.92
CA ILE A 131 -29.99 -6.61 -9.77
C ILE A 131 -29.45 -5.23 -10.18
N THR A 132 -30.14 -4.17 -9.76
CA THR A 132 -29.78 -2.76 -10.04
C THR A 132 -29.48 -1.96 -8.78
N ALA A 133 -29.43 -2.64 -7.64
CA ALA A 133 -29.47 -2.06 -6.30
C ALA A 133 -28.36 -1.05 -6.00
N LYS A 134 -28.74 0.09 -5.41
CA LYS A 134 -27.82 1.13 -4.92
C LYS A 134 -27.74 1.23 -3.39
N ASN A 135 -28.70 0.64 -2.69
CA ASN A 135 -28.79 0.52 -1.24
C ASN A 135 -29.70 -0.69 -0.89
N LEU A 136 -29.86 -1.01 0.39
CA LEU A 136 -30.65 -2.17 0.84
C LEU A 136 -32.17 -1.96 0.80
N ALA A 137 -32.64 -0.77 0.40
CA ALA A 137 -34.05 -0.48 0.17
C ALA A 137 -34.51 -0.76 -1.27
N ASP A 138 -33.61 -1.13 -2.18
CA ASP A 138 -33.91 -1.30 -3.60
C ASP A 138 -34.85 -2.51 -3.87
N PRO A 139 -35.95 -2.36 -4.62
CA PRO A 139 -36.88 -3.45 -4.92
C PRO A 139 -36.25 -4.65 -5.64
N SER A 140 -35.14 -4.49 -6.36
CA SER A 140 -34.45 -5.60 -7.05
C SER A 140 -33.79 -6.61 -6.10
N LEU A 141 -33.70 -6.30 -4.80
CA LEU A 141 -33.24 -7.24 -3.76
C LEU A 141 -34.35 -8.11 -3.16
N GLN A 142 -35.62 -7.84 -3.46
CA GLN A 142 -36.73 -8.52 -2.81
C GLN A 142 -36.84 -9.99 -3.26
N GLY A 143 -36.73 -10.91 -2.29
CA GLY A 143 -36.70 -12.36 -2.51
C GLY A 143 -35.32 -12.95 -2.80
N ALA A 144 -34.33 -12.14 -3.19
CA ALA A 144 -32.97 -12.57 -3.47
C ALA A 144 -32.31 -13.25 -2.26
N ARG A 145 -31.51 -14.29 -2.49
CA ARG A 145 -30.70 -14.95 -1.46
C ARG A 145 -29.43 -14.14 -1.21
N ILE A 146 -29.41 -13.39 -0.11
CA ILE A 146 -28.34 -12.43 0.19
C ILE A 146 -27.42 -12.97 1.29
N GLY A 147 -26.15 -13.15 0.96
CA GLY A 147 -25.10 -13.45 1.92
C GLY A 147 -24.79 -12.26 2.82
N VAL A 148 -24.64 -12.49 4.13
CA VAL A 148 -24.19 -11.44 5.05
C VAL A 148 -23.39 -12.02 6.20
N VAL A 149 -22.33 -11.32 6.61
CA VAL A 149 -21.58 -11.69 7.81
C VAL A 149 -22.43 -11.38 9.04
N ALA A 150 -22.76 -12.40 9.83
CA ALA A 150 -23.65 -12.30 10.98
C ALA A 150 -23.08 -11.34 12.04
N ARG A 151 -23.98 -10.68 12.79
CA ARG A 151 -23.66 -9.68 13.83
C ARG A 151 -22.94 -8.41 13.31
N THR A 152 -22.84 -8.20 11.99
CA THR A 152 -22.38 -6.93 11.40
C THR A 152 -23.55 -5.95 11.17
N PRO A 153 -23.31 -4.64 11.06
CA PRO A 153 -24.36 -3.62 10.93
C PRO A 153 -25.38 -3.88 9.79
N PRO A 154 -24.98 -4.31 8.57
CA PRO A 154 -25.94 -4.58 7.51
C PRO A 154 -27.01 -5.62 7.85
N SER A 155 -26.67 -6.65 8.64
CA SER A 155 -27.62 -7.71 9.01
C SER A 155 -28.85 -7.19 9.77
N ALA A 156 -28.71 -6.12 10.55
CA ALA A 156 -29.82 -5.47 11.24
C ALA A 156 -30.67 -4.60 10.30
N VAL A 157 -30.08 -4.06 9.23
CA VAL A 157 -30.75 -3.18 8.27
C VAL A 157 -31.49 -3.96 7.20
N MET A 158 -30.93 -5.07 6.72
CA MET A 158 -31.61 -6.03 5.83
C MET A 158 -33.00 -6.41 6.36
N LEU A 159 -33.10 -6.76 7.65
CA LEU A 159 -34.35 -7.12 8.32
C LEU A 159 -35.38 -5.98 8.31
N ARG A 160 -34.96 -4.71 8.33
CA ARG A 160 -35.86 -3.54 8.27
C ARG A 160 -36.40 -3.27 6.87
N HIS A 161 -35.72 -3.75 5.83
CA HIS A 161 -36.18 -3.68 4.43
C HIS A 161 -36.82 -5.00 3.94
N GLY A 162 -37.09 -5.95 4.85
CA GLY A 162 -37.76 -7.23 4.53
C GLY A 162 -36.87 -8.26 3.83
N LEU A 163 -35.55 -8.05 3.78
CA LEU A 163 -34.58 -8.93 3.12
C LEU A 163 -34.27 -10.18 3.97
N ILE A 164 -35.27 -11.06 4.10
CA ILE A 164 -35.26 -12.21 5.03
C ILE A 164 -34.65 -13.51 4.47
N ASN A 165 -34.37 -13.60 3.17
CA ASN A 165 -33.71 -14.76 2.54
C ASN A 165 -32.18 -14.64 2.71
N MET A 166 -31.72 -14.75 3.96
CA MET A 166 -30.35 -14.47 4.37
C MET A 166 -29.48 -15.75 4.39
N GLU A 167 -28.26 -15.68 3.85
CA GLU A 167 -27.21 -16.70 4.05
C GLU A 167 -26.20 -16.18 5.10
N PRO A 168 -26.14 -16.74 6.32
CA PRO A 168 -25.39 -16.17 7.43
C PRO A 168 -23.95 -16.70 7.53
N TYR A 169 -22.98 -15.86 7.19
CA TYR A 169 -21.55 -16.15 7.32
C TYR A 169 -21.03 -15.80 8.72
N GLN A 170 -20.18 -16.63 9.33
CA GLN A 170 -19.70 -16.39 10.70
C GLN A 170 -18.66 -15.27 10.76
N LEU A 171 -18.77 -14.40 11.78
CA LEU A 171 -17.81 -13.33 12.05
C LEU A 171 -16.64 -13.82 12.92
N ASP A 172 -16.95 -14.32 14.12
CA ASP A 172 -15.95 -14.81 15.08
C ASP A 172 -15.60 -16.27 14.79
N ILE A 173 -14.65 -16.51 13.88
CA ILE A 173 -14.17 -17.86 13.53
C ILE A 173 -12.65 -17.92 13.46
N ASP A 174 -12.08 -19.13 13.38
CA ASP A 174 -10.65 -19.33 13.18
C ASP A 174 -10.30 -19.20 11.68
N THR A 175 -9.68 -18.07 11.35
CA THR A 175 -9.24 -17.71 9.99
C THR A 175 -8.27 -18.70 9.38
N ARG A 176 -7.57 -19.52 10.18
CA ARG A 176 -6.67 -20.58 9.71
C ARG A 176 -7.40 -21.77 9.09
N ALA A 177 -8.72 -21.85 9.25
CA ALA A 177 -9.57 -22.93 8.74
C ALA A 177 -10.74 -22.44 7.88
N HIS A 178 -11.22 -21.20 8.11
CA HIS A 178 -12.42 -20.67 7.46
C HIS A 178 -12.29 -19.18 7.14
N HIS A 179 -12.72 -18.76 5.94
CA HIS A 179 -12.71 -17.36 5.50
C HIS A 179 -14.14 -16.90 5.10
N PRO A 180 -15.13 -16.81 6.01
CA PRO A 180 -16.54 -16.71 5.62
C PRO A 180 -16.87 -15.44 4.81
N ALA A 181 -16.19 -14.32 5.07
CA ALA A 181 -16.38 -13.08 4.31
C ALA A 181 -15.78 -13.15 2.89
N GLN A 182 -14.73 -13.95 2.65
CA GLN A 182 -14.24 -14.28 1.31
C GLN A 182 -15.23 -15.24 0.62
N GLN A 183 -15.64 -16.30 1.32
CA GLN A 183 -16.58 -17.29 0.83
C GLN A 183 -17.90 -16.66 0.36
N ALA A 184 -18.40 -15.64 1.05
CA ALA A 184 -19.58 -14.87 0.63
C ALA A 184 -19.43 -14.18 -0.73
N VAL A 185 -18.21 -13.77 -1.13
CA VAL A 185 -17.92 -13.22 -2.47
C VAL A 185 -17.85 -14.33 -3.53
N GLU A 186 -17.23 -15.46 -3.17
CA GLU A 186 -17.08 -16.63 -4.03
C GLU A 186 -18.43 -17.32 -4.29
N ASP A 187 -19.32 -17.35 -3.30
CA ASP A 187 -20.67 -17.91 -3.40
C ASP A 187 -21.58 -17.07 -4.34
N VAL A 188 -21.38 -15.74 -4.41
CA VAL A 188 -22.02 -14.87 -5.42
C VAL A 188 -21.47 -15.16 -6.82
N ALA A 189 -20.14 -15.27 -6.97
CA ALA A 189 -19.53 -15.62 -8.26
C ALA A 189 -20.00 -16.99 -8.78
N ALA A 190 -20.14 -17.95 -7.86
CA ALA A 190 -20.67 -19.30 -8.12
C ALA A 190 -22.21 -19.37 -8.24
N ALA A 191 -22.93 -18.25 -8.10
CA ALA A 191 -24.41 -18.18 -8.09
C ALA A 191 -25.10 -19.13 -7.09
N ARG A 192 -24.48 -19.32 -5.92
CA ARG A 192 -25.08 -19.96 -4.73
C ARG A 192 -25.89 -18.96 -3.90
N THR A 193 -25.50 -17.69 -3.97
CA THR A 193 -26.23 -16.51 -3.50
C THR A 193 -26.38 -15.52 -4.64
N ASP A 194 -27.47 -14.75 -4.66
CA ASP A 194 -27.74 -13.75 -5.70
C ASP A 194 -26.91 -12.48 -5.48
N ALA A 195 -26.69 -12.16 -4.20
CA ALA A 195 -25.85 -11.05 -3.74
C ALA A 195 -25.20 -11.38 -2.39
N ALA A 196 -24.23 -10.57 -1.96
CA ALA A 196 -23.65 -10.62 -0.62
C ALA A 196 -23.29 -9.21 -0.10
N ILE A 197 -23.28 -9.02 1.21
CA ILE A 197 -22.83 -7.80 1.88
C ILE A 197 -21.67 -8.13 2.80
N VAL A 198 -20.51 -7.55 2.50
CA VAL A 198 -19.26 -7.75 3.27
C VAL A 198 -18.52 -6.42 3.47
N TRP A 199 -17.47 -6.44 4.29
CA TRP A 199 -16.65 -5.26 4.54
C TRP A 199 -15.85 -4.86 3.29
N GLY A 200 -15.79 -3.56 2.99
CA GLY A 200 -15.30 -3.02 1.71
C GLY A 200 -13.96 -3.55 1.19
N PRO A 201 -12.88 -3.62 2.00
CA PRO A 201 -11.60 -4.17 1.55
C PRO A 201 -11.72 -5.60 1.01
N ILE A 202 -12.53 -6.44 1.69
CA ILE A 202 -12.79 -7.84 1.30
C ILE A 202 -13.58 -7.86 -0.02
N ALA A 203 -14.62 -7.01 -0.12
CA ALA A 203 -15.43 -6.88 -1.32
C ALA A 203 -14.58 -6.56 -2.56
N GLY A 204 -13.80 -5.48 -2.49
CA GLY A 204 -12.91 -5.04 -3.56
C GLY A 204 -11.92 -6.11 -4.00
N TYR A 205 -11.10 -6.58 -3.06
CA TYR A 205 -10.00 -7.50 -3.36
C TYR A 205 -10.45 -8.82 -3.98
N PHE A 206 -11.49 -9.46 -3.41
CA PHE A 206 -11.93 -10.77 -3.87
C PHE A 206 -12.85 -10.70 -5.09
N ALA A 207 -13.65 -9.65 -5.25
CA ALA A 207 -14.49 -9.48 -6.44
C ALA A 207 -13.64 -9.20 -7.69
N ALA A 208 -12.57 -8.41 -7.57
CA ALA A 208 -11.61 -8.16 -8.65
C ALA A 208 -10.83 -9.41 -9.11
N ARG A 209 -10.90 -10.52 -8.36
CA ARG A 209 -10.24 -11.81 -8.65
C ARG A 209 -11.19 -12.86 -9.24
N GLN A 210 -12.48 -12.55 -9.40
CA GLN A 210 -13.46 -13.48 -9.98
C GLN A 210 -13.43 -13.44 -11.51
N GLN A 211 -13.65 -14.60 -12.13
CA GLN A 211 -13.82 -14.71 -13.59
C GLN A 211 -15.18 -14.16 -14.06
N VAL A 212 -16.19 -14.16 -13.18
CA VAL A 212 -17.52 -13.60 -13.43
C VAL A 212 -17.51 -12.11 -13.05
N PRO A 213 -17.89 -11.18 -13.94
CA PRO A 213 -17.93 -9.75 -13.62
C PRO A 213 -18.93 -9.43 -12.50
N LEU A 214 -18.41 -9.14 -11.30
CA LEU A 214 -19.22 -8.66 -10.18
C LEU A 214 -19.37 -7.14 -10.22
N ALA A 215 -20.53 -6.66 -9.76
CA ALA A 215 -20.75 -5.28 -9.33
C ALA A 215 -20.40 -5.17 -7.85
N ILE A 216 -19.84 -4.01 -7.46
CA ILE A 216 -19.55 -3.66 -6.08
C ILE A 216 -20.20 -2.32 -5.83
N VAL A 217 -21.09 -2.25 -4.85
CA VAL A 217 -21.89 -1.07 -4.52
C VAL A 217 -21.59 -0.69 -3.06
N PRO A 218 -20.75 0.33 -2.84
CA PRO A 218 -20.45 0.85 -1.50
C PRO A 218 -21.73 1.41 -0.86
N LEU A 219 -22.11 0.88 0.31
CA LEU A 219 -23.36 1.22 0.99
C LEU A 219 -23.16 2.49 1.82
N MET A 220 -23.48 3.63 1.19
CA MET A 220 -23.26 4.97 1.76
C MET A 220 -24.53 5.64 2.29
N ASP A 221 -25.68 5.38 1.65
CA ASP A 221 -26.97 6.00 1.95
C ASP A 221 -28.05 4.92 2.13
N GLU A 222 -28.24 4.53 3.39
CA GLU A 222 -29.15 3.48 3.82
C GLU A 222 -30.32 4.09 4.59
N PRO A 223 -31.54 4.17 4.00
CA PRO A 223 -32.65 4.94 4.57
C PRO A 223 -33.01 4.56 6.00
N GLY A 224 -32.81 5.51 6.93
CA GLY A 224 -33.07 5.30 8.36
C GLY A 224 -32.01 4.45 9.09
N ALA A 225 -30.81 4.26 8.52
CA ALA A 225 -29.65 3.67 9.18
C ALA A 225 -28.59 4.71 9.54
N SER A 226 -27.68 4.34 10.45
CA SER A 226 -26.36 4.98 10.50
C SER A 226 -25.53 4.50 9.30
N PRO A 227 -24.78 5.38 8.61
CA PRO A 227 -23.95 4.98 7.47
C PRO A 227 -22.94 3.87 7.83
N PHE A 228 -22.75 2.88 6.95
CA PHE A 228 -21.87 1.73 7.20
C PHE A 228 -20.36 2.02 6.99
N GLN A 229 -19.98 3.29 7.06
CA GLN A 229 -18.61 3.76 6.87
C GLN A 229 -17.84 3.84 8.19
N TYR A 230 -16.64 3.28 8.21
CA TYR A 230 -15.76 3.23 9.38
C TYR A 230 -14.41 3.87 9.05
N MET A 231 -13.93 4.70 9.97
CA MET A 231 -12.56 5.19 9.99
C MET A 231 -11.67 4.11 10.60
N ILE A 232 -10.57 3.79 9.93
CA ILE A 232 -9.62 2.76 10.36
C ILE A 232 -8.32 3.44 10.78
N SER A 233 -7.88 3.17 12.01
CA SER A 233 -6.60 3.60 12.58
C SER A 233 -5.70 2.39 12.83
N MET A 234 -4.45 2.66 13.17
CA MET A 234 -3.60 1.67 13.83
C MET A 234 -3.97 1.64 15.32
N GLY A 235 -3.61 0.54 16.00
CA GLY A 235 -3.84 0.31 17.42
C GLY A 235 -2.54 0.00 18.17
N ILE A 236 -2.30 0.70 19.27
CA ILE A 236 -1.13 0.54 20.15
C ILE A 236 -1.60 0.33 21.61
N ARG A 237 -0.68 0.14 22.57
CA ARG A 237 -1.07 0.03 23.97
C ARG A 237 -1.48 1.41 24.52
N PRO A 238 -2.28 1.46 25.60
CA PRO A 238 -2.43 2.70 26.37
C PRO A 238 -1.08 3.25 26.83
N ASP A 239 -1.02 4.57 26.99
CA ASP A 239 0.12 5.29 27.58
C ASP A 239 1.46 5.21 26.79
N GLU A 240 1.40 5.02 25.47
CA GLU A 240 2.55 5.07 24.54
C GLU A 240 2.56 6.36 23.67
N PRO A 241 2.62 7.58 24.26
CA PRO A 241 2.35 8.83 23.53
C PRO A 241 3.34 9.12 22.40
N ASP A 242 4.64 8.88 22.60
CA ASP A 242 5.66 9.20 21.60
C ASP A 242 5.61 8.25 20.40
N TRP A 243 5.26 6.98 20.63
CA TRP A 243 4.99 6.02 19.56
C TRP A 243 3.75 6.44 18.77
N ARG A 244 2.67 6.86 19.46
CA ARG A 244 1.47 7.41 18.82
C ARG A 244 1.76 8.66 17.96
N HIS A 245 2.59 9.59 18.46
CA HIS A 245 2.95 10.79 17.72
C HIS A 245 3.78 10.44 16.48
N TRP A 246 4.78 9.56 16.61
CA TRP A 246 5.55 9.09 15.47
C TRP A 246 4.68 8.42 14.41
N LEU A 247 3.73 7.57 14.81
CA LEU A 247 2.77 6.90 13.90
C LEU A 247 1.83 7.90 13.22
N ASN A 248 1.32 8.89 13.96
CA ASN A 248 0.51 9.97 13.38
C ASN A 248 1.30 10.76 12.32
N ASP A 249 2.55 11.10 12.61
CA ASP A 249 3.42 11.80 11.66
C ASP A 249 3.78 10.90 10.47
N PHE A 250 3.98 9.59 10.67
CA PHE A 250 4.18 8.61 9.59
C PHE A 250 2.97 8.56 8.66
N ILE A 251 1.75 8.47 9.22
CA ILE A 251 0.50 8.48 8.44
C ILE A 251 0.43 9.74 7.57
N VAL A 252 0.71 10.92 8.14
CA VAL A 252 0.73 12.19 7.38
C VAL A 252 1.82 12.21 6.31
N ARG A 253 3.05 11.75 6.61
CA ARG A 253 4.17 11.71 5.65
C ARG A 253 3.93 10.73 4.50
N ARG A 254 3.33 9.57 4.77
CA ARG A 254 3.21 8.44 3.83
C ARG A 254 1.78 8.21 3.32
N GLN A 255 0.84 9.14 3.54
CA GLN A 255 -0.57 8.98 3.14
C GLN A 255 -0.74 8.64 1.66
N GLY A 256 0.08 9.19 0.76
CA GLY A 256 0.04 8.85 -0.67
C GLY A 256 0.44 7.39 -0.96
N ASP A 257 1.46 6.87 -0.28
CA ASP A 257 1.85 5.46 -0.39
C ASP A 257 0.81 4.53 0.23
N ILE A 258 0.19 4.95 1.33
CA ILE A 258 -0.90 4.23 2.01
C ILE A 258 -2.13 4.16 1.09
N ASP A 259 -2.59 5.28 0.56
CA ASP A 259 -3.74 5.37 -0.36
C ASP A 259 -3.48 4.56 -1.64
N ARG A 260 -2.25 4.60 -2.17
CA ARG A 260 -1.82 3.79 -3.31
C ARG A 260 -1.84 2.29 -3.00
N ILE A 261 -1.30 1.86 -1.85
CA ILE A 261 -1.36 0.45 -1.41
C ILE A 261 -2.81 0.00 -1.25
N LEU A 262 -3.69 0.83 -0.69
CA LEU A 262 -5.12 0.49 -0.53
C LEU A 262 -5.83 0.39 -1.90
N ALA A 263 -5.50 1.27 -2.86
CA ALA A 263 -6.00 1.19 -4.23
C ALA A 263 -5.50 -0.05 -4.99
N GLU A 264 -4.23 -0.46 -4.81
CA GLU A 264 -3.69 -1.71 -5.38
C GLU A 264 -4.42 -2.99 -4.89
N TYR A 265 -5.20 -2.90 -3.81
CA TYR A 265 -6.04 -3.98 -3.28
C TYR A 265 -7.55 -3.73 -3.50
N HIS A 266 -7.91 -2.73 -4.31
CA HIS A 266 -9.29 -2.29 -4.61
C HIS A 266 -10.12 -1.92 -3.38
N VAL A 267 -9.48 -1.41 -2.31
CA VAL A 267 -10.21 -0.97 -1.11
C VAL A 267 -11.11 0.23 -1.47
N PRO A 268 -12.44 0.16 -1.26
CA PRO A 268 -13.35 1.26 -1.57
C PRO A 268 -13.20 2.37 -0.52
N LEU A 269 -12.30 3.30 -0.82
CA LEU A 269 -12.01 4.45 0.04
C LEU A 269 -13.19 5.44 0.09
N VAL A 270 -13.36 6.10 1.23
CA VAL A 270 -14.41 7.09 1.49
C VAL A 270 -13.77 8.39 1.95
N ASN A 271 -14.19 9.51 1.36
CA ASN A 271 -13.71 10.84 1.69
C ASN A 271 -14.32 11.38 3.01
N ALA A 272 -13.77 12.47 3.53
CA ALA A 272 -14.24 13.08 4.79
C ALA A 272 -15.68 13.65 4.72
N ASP A 273 -16.17 13.95 3.51
CA ASP A 273 -17.54 14.40 3.23
C ASP A 273 -18.55 13.24 3.10
N GLY A 274 -18.10 11.98 3.22
CA GLY A 274 -18.94 10.80 3.05
C GLY A 274 -19.16 10.39 1.58
N THR A 275 -18.50 11.01 0.61
CA THR A 275 -18.48 10.48 -0.77
C THR A 275 -17.57 9.26 -0.88
N VAL A 276 -17.93 8.30 -1.73
CA VAL A 276 -16.96 7.27 -2.16
C VAL A 276 -15.87 7.97 -2.96
N ARG A 277 -14.61 7.78 -2.57
CA ARG A 277 -13.48 8.20 -3.38
C ARG A 277 -13.43 7.27 -4.60
N ALA A 278 -13.85 7.78 -5.75
CA ALA A 278 -13.77 7.04 -6.99
C ALA A 278 -12.32 6.57 -7.24
N GLU A 279 -12.15 5.31 -7.66
CA GLU A 279 -10.94 4.93 -8.37
C GLU A 279 -10.73 5.92 -9.53
N VAL A 280 -9.49 6.31 -9.78
CA VAL A 280 -9.18 7.27 -10.85
C VAL A 280 -9.55 6.64 -12.19
N ALA A 281 -10.71 7.01 -12.72
CA ALA A 281 -11.25 6.42 -13.93
C ALA A 281 -10.28 6.62 -15.10
N GLU A 282 -10.06 5.55 -15.87
CA GLU A 282 -9.18 5.63 -17.03
C GLU A 282 -9.81 6.53 -18.12
N PRO A 283 -9.19 7.67 -18.49
CA PRO A 283 -9.76 8.57 -19.48
C PRO A 283 -9.61 7.99 -20.89
N ASP A 284 -10.58 8.23 -21.77
CA ASP A 284 -10.52 7.77 -23.15
C ASP A 284 -9.44 8.47 -23.99
N SER A 285 -9.09 9.71 -23.66
CA SER A 285 -7.96 10.45 -24.26
C SER A 285 -6.69 10.38 -23.38
N TYR A 286 -5.71 11.24 -23.63
CA TYR A 286 -4.53 11.46 -22.78
C TYR A 286 -4.82 12.45 -21.64
N ARG A 287 -4.08 12.37 -20.53
CA ARG A 287 -4.13 13.37 -19.45
C ARG A 287 -3.40 14.65 -19.88
N MET A 288 -4.07 15.80 -19.79
CA MET A 288 -3.59 17.09 -20.30
C MET A 288 -2.94 18.00 -19.24
N ALA A 289 -3.23 17.78 -17.96
CA ALA A 289 -2.80 18.61 -16.82
C ALA A 289 -2.58 17.75 -15.56
N ASP A 290 -2.07 18.36 -14.49
CA ASP A 290 -1.90 17.73 -13.16
C ASP A 290 -1.09 16.42 -13.20
N TYR A 291 -0.01 16.43 -13.97
CA TYR A 291 0.79 15.23 -14.26
C TYR A 291 1.38 14.53 -13.02
N ARG A 292 1.44 15.23 -11.88
CA ARG A 292 1.81 14.75 -10.54
C ARG A 292 0.53 14.56 -9.70
N SER A 293 -0.24 13.53 -9.98
CA SER A 293 -1.48 13.19 -9.25
C SER A 293 -1.82 11.70 -9.41
N PRO A 294 -2.64 11.11 -8.52
CA PRO A 294 -3.00 9.70 -8.59
C PRO A 294 -3.48 9.28 -9.98
N THR A 295 -2.96 8.15 -10.44
CA THR A 295 -3.25 7.55 -11.75
C THR A 295 -4.28 6.41 -11.62
N PRO A 296 -4.92 5.97 -12.71
CA PRO A 296 -5.77 4.78 -12.69
C PRO A 296 -5.01 3.53 -12.21
N PRO A 297 -5.69 2.49 -11.65
CA PRO A 297 -5.05 1.22 -11.32
C PRO A 297 -4.62 0.41 -12.56
N GLY A 298 -5.11 0.77 -13.75
CA GLY A 298 -4.90 0.05 -15.01
C GLY A 298 -4.75 0.94 -16.24
N LEU A 299 -4.40 0.31 -17.36
CA LEU A 299 -4.39 0.92 -18.69
C LEU A 299 -4.84 -0.12 -19.73
N ARG A 300 -5.96 0.13 -20.41
CA ARG A 300 -6.45 -0.66 -21.54
C ARG A 300 -5.34 -0.85 -22.59
N GLY A 301 -5.01 -2.12 -22.85
CA GLY A 301 -3.98 -2.52 -23.83
C GLY A 301 -2.56 -2.61 -23.27
N ALA A 302 -2.34 -2.32 -21.99
CA ALA A 302 -1.08 -2.56 -21.28
C ALA A 302 -1.31 -3.44 -20.04
N GLU A 303 -0.24 -4.06 -19.55
CA GLU A 303 -0.23 -4.81 -18.30
C GLU A 303 0.36 -3.95 -17.17
N THR A 304 -0.42 -3.70 -16.11
CA THR A 304 0.11 -3.05 -14.89
C THR A 304 1.00 -4.02 -14.14
N VAL A 305 2.25 -3.64 -13.86
CA VAL A 305 3.24 -4.49 -13.19
C VAL A 305 3.77 -3.86 -11.91
N GLY A 306 4.16 -4.70 -10.94
CA GLY A 306 4.87 -4.29 -9.72
C GLY A 306 6.38 -4.52 -9.81
N ALA A 307 7.15 -3.97 -8.87
CA ALA A 307 8.62 -4.01 -8.91
C ALA A 307 9.25 -5.42 -9.08
N PRO A 308 8.77 -6.50 -8.44
CA PRO A 308 9.32 -7.85 -8.66
C PRO A 308 9.11 -8.36 -10.10
N GLU A 309 8.01 -7.96 -10.75
CA GLU A 309 7.75 -8.29 -12.14
C GLU A 309 8.61 -7.45 -13.09
N VAL A 310 8.84 -6.18 -12.78
CA VAL A 310 9.81 -5.34 -13.51
C VAL A 310 11.21 -5.91 -13.41
N GLU A 311 11.62 -6.42 -12.24
CA GLU A 311 12.93 -7.06 -12.05
C GLU A 311 13.06 -8.33 -12.91
N ARG A 312 11.99 -9.15 -12.97
CA ARG A 312 11.91 -10.34 -13.84
C ARG A 312 11.98 -9.98 -15.32
N LEU A 313 11.25 -8.95 -15.74
CA LEU A 313 11.21 -8.46 -17.13
C LEU A 313 12.56 -7.85 -17.57
N ALA A 314 13.21 -7.07 -16.70
CA ALA A 314 14.53 -6.52 -16.94
C ALA A 314 15.58 -7.63 -17.14
N LYS A 315 15.58 -8.65 -16.26
CA LYS A 315 16.43 -9.85 -16.39
C LYS A 315 16.13 -10.65 -17.66
N ALA A 316 14.92 -10.57 -18.20
CA ALA A 316 14.50 -11.18 -19.47
C ALA A 316 14.77 -10.31 -20.72
N GLY A 317 15.40 -9.13 -20.58
CA GLY A 317 15.77 -8.27 -21.72
C GLY A 317 14.65 -7.36 -22.25
N ALA A 318 13.61 -7.11 -21.44
CA ALA A 318 12.64 -6.06 -21.68
C ALA A 318 13.30 -4.68 -21.73
N VAL A 319 12.78 -3.77 -22.55
CA VAL A 319 13.26 -2.40 -22.64
C VAL A 319 12.60 -1.57 -21.54
N LEU A 320 13.39 -1.06 -20.60
CA LEU A 320 12.93 -0.18 -19.53
C LEU A 320 12.96 1.27 -20.05
N ILE A 321 11.81 1.95 -20.05
CA ILE A 321 11.63 3.32 -20.57
C ILE A 321 11.21 4.24 -19.43
N ASP A 322 12.11 5.14 -19.04
CA ASP A 322 11.83 6.21 -18.09
C ASP A 322 11.33 7.45 -18.85
N VAL A 323 10.20 8.03 -18.43
CA VAL A 323 9.64 9.25 -19.02
C VAL A 323 9.50 10.41 -18.03
N LEU A 324 10.23 10.37 -16.91
CA LEU A 324 10.30 11.50 -15.97
C LEU A 324 10.70 12.79 -16.73
N PRO A 325 9.97 13.91 -16.58
CA PRO A 325 10.34 15.15 -17.24
C PRO A 325 11.64 15.72 -16.68
N THR A 326 12.40 16.43 -17.50
CA THR A 326 13.58 17.19 -17.03
C THR A 326 13.15 18.20 -15.96
N PRO A 327 13.84 18.30 -14.81
CA PRO A 327 13.47 19.24 -13.76
C PRO A 327 13.54 20.69 -14.28
N PRO A 328 12.48 21.51 -14.11
CA PRO A 328 12.44 22.86 -14.64
C PRO A 328 13.52 23.74 -13.99
N LYS A 329 14.06 24.71 -14.75
CA LYS A 329 14.99 25.71 -14.19
C LYS A 329 14.27 26.48 -13.05
N PRO A 330 14.84 26.56 -11.84
CA PRO A 330 14.25 27.30 -10.74
C PRO A 330 13.96 28.77 -11.08
N ALA A 331 12.79 29.25 -10.65
CA ALA A 331 12.43 30.66 -10.76
C ALA A 331 13.32 31.52 -9.85
N GLY A 332 13.55 32.79 -10.24
CA GLY A 332 14.34 33.75 -9.45
C GLY A 332 15.86 33.62 -9.57
N LEU A 333 16.39 32.66 -10.34
CA LEU A 333 17.82 32.61 -10.68
C LEU A 333 18.24 33.86 -11.48
N THR A 334 19.36 34.48 -11.12
CA THR A 334 19.92 35.63 -11.84
C THR A 334 20.39 35.24 -13.25
N ALA A 335 20.61 36.23 -14.12
CA ALA A 335 21.11 35.99 -15.49
C ALA A 335 22.42 35.18 -15.49
N ASP A 336 23.33 35.48 -14.57
CA ASP A 336 24.64 34.85 -14.44
C ASP A 336 24.61 33.48 -13.71
N SER A 337 23.46 33.11 -13.14
CA SER A 337 23.31 31.86 -12.40
C SER A 337 23.24 30.65 -13.35
N ARG A 338 24.36 29.91 -13.44
CA ARG A 338 24.42 28.61 -14.11
C ARG A 338 23.60 27.56 -13.35
N TRP A 339 22.42 27.24 -13.87
CA TRP A 339 21.66 26.07 -13.45
C TRP A 339 22.36 24.80 -13.95
N VAL A 340 22.53 23.83 -13.07
CA VAL A 340 22.89 22.45 -13.39
C VAL A 340 21.83 21.58 -12.73
N PRO A 341 21.03 20.80 -13.47
CA PRO A 341 20.03 19.93 -12.87
C PRO A 341 20.71 18.84 -12.02
N PRO A 342 20.05 18.31 -10.98
CA PRO A 342 20.55 17.14 -10.27
C PRO A 342 20.68 15.94 -11.23
N PRO A 343 21.65 15.03 -11.02
CA PRO A 343 21.77 13.83 -11.84
C PRO A 343 20.47 13.01 -11.79
N HIS A 344 19.94 12.63 -12.96
CA HIS A 344 18.73 11.80 -13.03
C HIS A 344 19.02 10.40 -12.52
N ARG A 345 18.14 9.86 -11.66
CA ARG A 345 18.29 8.56 -11.01
C ARG A 345 17.15 7.64 -11.40
N SER A 346 17.50 6.50 -11.99
CA SER A 346 16.55 5.58 -12.62
C SER A 346 16.94 4.11 -12.42
N LEU A 347 16.13 3.20 -12.95
CA LEU A 347 16.36 1.76 -12.87
C LEU A 347 17.65 1.35 -13.62
N PRO A 348 18.40 0.34 -13.14
CA PRO A 348 19.54 -0.20 -13.86
C PRO A 348 19.15 -0.67 -15.27
N GLY A 349 19.80 -0.11 -16.30
CA GLY A 349 19.50 -0.42 -17.71
C GLY A 349 18.27 0.31 -18.28
N ALA A 350 17.77 1.35 -17.61
CA ALA A 350 16.72 2.19 -18.17
C ALA A 350 17.22 3.19 -19.23
N HIS A 351 16.38 3.42 -20.23
CA HIS A 351 16.56 4.43 -21.26
C HIS A 351 15.67 5.63 -20.93
N TRP A 352 16.25 6.81 -20.74
CA TRP A 352 15.51 8.01 -20.33
C TRP A 352 15.07 8.83 -21.54
N LEU A 353 13.76 8.88 -21.78
CA LEU A 353 13.09 9.69 -22.80
C LEU A 353 12.33 10.83 -22.10
N PRO A 354 13.01 11.90 -21.63
CA PRO A 354 12.35 12.98 -20.90
C PRO A 354 11.27 13.68 -21.71
N ASN A 355 10.25 14.19 -21.00
CA ASN A 355 9.20 15.07 -21.52
C ASN A 355 8.25 14.44 -22.57
N VAL A 356 8.43 13.19 -22.97
CA VAL A 356 7.55 12.51 -23.95
C VAL A 356 6.14 12.20 -23.42
N GLY A 357 5.94 12.24 -22.11
CA GLY A 357 4.67 11.88 -21.46
C GLY A 357 3.62 12.99 -21.37
N TYR A 358 3.83 14.17 -21.96
CA TYR A 358 2.77 15.19 -22.05
C TYR A 358 1.54 14.65 -22.80
N GLY A 359 0.36 15.19 -22.49
CA GLY A 359 -0.91 14.79 -23.10
C GLY A 359 -0.96 15.15 -24.59
N ALA A 360 -0.67 16.42 -24.88
CA ALA A 360 -0.25 16.88 -26.20
C ALA A 360 1.28 17.17 -26.14
N PRO A 361 2.14 16.24 -26.58
CA PRO A 361 3.54 16.53 -26.84
C PRO A 361 3.67 17.44 -28.07
N SER A 362 4.83 18.07 -28.26
CA SER A 362 5.17 18.67 -29.56
C SER A 362 5.50 17.60 -30.61
N ASP A 363 5.42 17.96 -31.90
CA ASP A 363 5.84 17.10 -33.02
C ASP A 363 7.24 16.52 -32.83
N GLU A 364 8.16 17.31 -32.27
CA GLU A 364 9.52 16.86 -31.93
C GLU A 364 9.52 15.82 -30.80
N GLN A 365 8.74 16.04 -29.73
CA GLN A 365 8.62 15.10 -28.61
C GLN A 365 7.93 13.78 -29.02
N GLU A 366 6.90 13.84 -29.87
CA GLU A 366 6.24 12.64 -30.39
C GLU A 366 7.17 11.87 -31.34
N ALA A 367 7.87 12.57 -32.23
CA ALA A 367 8.83 11.95 -33.13
C ALA A 367 10.02 11.34 -32.36
N TYR A 368 10.59 12.05 -31.38
CA TYR A 368 11.62 11.55 -30.46
C TYR A 368 11.19 10.27 -29.72
N PHE A 369 9.98 10.27 -29.15
CA PHE A 369 9.41 9.08 -28.48
C PHE A 369 9.29 7.90 -29.45
N ARG A 370 8.70 8.13 -30.63
CA ARG A 370 8.49 7.11 -31.67
C ARG A 370 9.81 6.53 -32.16
N THR A 371 10.79 7.35 -32.52
CA THR A 371 12.10 6.89 -33.01
C THR A 371 12.93 6.26 -31.89
N GLY A 372 12.81 6.74 -30.65
CA GLY A 372 13.45 6.14 -29.48
C GLY A 372 12.96 4.72 -29.25
N LEU A 373 11.64 4.51 -29.14
CA LEU A 373 11.08 3.16 -28.99
C LEU A 373 11.45 2.25 -30.17
N GLU A 374 11.42 2.76 -31.40
CA GLU A 374 11.76 1.98 -32.60
C GLU A 374 13.23 1.56 -32.64
N ALA A 375 14.16 2.44 -32.25
CA ALA A 375 15.57 2.11 -32.14
C ALA A 375 15.83 1.09 -31.00
N LEU A 376 15.27 1.33 -29.81
CA LEU A 376 15.48 0.49 -28.62
C LEU A 376 14.85 -0.91 -28.76
N THR A 377 13.77 -1.05 -29.54
CA THR A 377 13.17 -2.35 -29.87
C THR A 377 13.74 -2.99 -31.15
N ALA A 378 14.62 -2.30 -31.88
CA ALA A 378 15.04 -2.67 -33.24
C ALA A 378 13.84 -2.92 -34.19
N GLY A 379 12.78 -2.14 -34.01
CA GLY A 379 11.51 -2.24 -34.74
C GLY A 379 10.55 -3.34 -34.26
N ASP A 380 10.96 -4.24 -33.34
CA ASP A 380 10.09 -5.33 -32.90
C ASP A 380 8.98 -4.85 -31.95
N ARG A 381 7.77 -4.72 -32.50
CA ARG A 381 6.55 -4.36 -31.78
C ARG A 381 6.13 -5.41 -30.73
N LYS A 382 6.71 -6.62 -30.73
CA LYS A 382 6.46 -7.66 -29.72
C LYS A 382 7.47 -7.66 -28.58
N ARG A 383 8.57 -6.92 -28.69
CA ARG A 383 9.56 -6.84 -27.61
C ARG A 383 8.93 -6.19 -26.38
N PRO A 384 9.06 -6.79 -25.16
CA PRO A 384 8.47 -6.21 -23.97
C PRO A 384 9.02 -4.80 -23.68
N LEU A 385 8.10 -3.85 -23.48
CA LEU A 385 8.38 -2.51 -22.99
C LEU A 385 7.90 -2.39 -21.55
N VAL A 386 8.66 -1.77 -20.66
CA VAL A 386 8.19 -1.34 -19.33
C VAL A 386 8.31 0.18 -19.26
N LEU A 387 7.17 0.89 -19.26
CA LEU A 387 7.17 2.35 -19.17
C LEU A 387 6.88 2.80 -17.74
N PHE A 388 7.71 3.72 -17.23
CA PHE A 388 7.67 4.18 -15.84
C PHE A 388 8.15 5.63 -15.68
N CYS A 389 8.11 6.10 -14.44
CA CYS A 389 8.46 7.46 -14.00
C CYS A 389 8.67 7.36 -12.46
N GLN A 390 8.30 8.37 -11.69
CA GLN A 390 7.95 8.30 -10.25
C GLN A 390 6.51 7.76 -10.05
N PRO A 391 6.05 7.39 -8.83
CA PRO A 391 4.64 7.19 -8.49
C PRO A 391 3.74 8.34 -8.93
N ASP A 392 2.42 8.16 -9.07
CA ASP A 392 1.46 9.24 -9.34
C ASP A 392 1.86 10.13 -10.55
N CYS A 393 2.45 9.51 -11.56
CA CYS A 393 3.02 10.18 -12.72
C CYS A 393 2.23 9.83 -13.98
N TRP A 394 1.23 10.67 -14.31
CA TRP A 394 0.44 10.53 -15.54
C TRP A 394 1.28 10.61 -16.82
N MET A 395 2.51 11.13 -16.78
CA MET A 395 3.42 11.06 -17.92
C MET A 395 3.78 9.62 -18.30
N SER A 396 3.99 8.72 -17.32
CA SER A 396 4.20 7.29 -17.58
C SER A 396 2.96 6.63 -18.17
N TRP A 397 1.78 6.95 -17.64
CA TRP A 397 0.51 6.43 -18.14
C TRP A 397 0.22 6.90 -19.57
N ASN A 398 0.42 8.18 -19.87
CA ASN A 398 0.31 8.75 -21.22
C ASN A 398 1.29 8.10 -22.19
N ALA A 399 2.56 7.94 -21.79
CA ALA A 399 3.57 7.31 -22.63
C ALA A 399 3.24 5.83 -22.89
N ALA A 400 2.80 5.09 -21.88
CA ALA A 400 2.36 3.70 -22.04
C ALA A 400 1.15 3.60 -23.00
N LYS A 401 0.15 4.47 -22.84
CA LYS A 401 -1.01 4.54 -23.73
C LYS A 401 -0.60 4.90 -25.17
N ARG A 402 0.39 5.77 -25.34
CA ARG A 402 0.96 6.14 -26.64
C ARG A 402 1.76 4.99 -27.26
N ALA A 403 2.47 4.19 -26.48
CA ALA A 403 3.14 2.97 -26.96
C ALA A 403 2.11 1.92 -27.46
N VAL A 404 0.99 1.73 -26.74
CA VAL A 404 -0.13 0.89 -27.20
C VAL A 404 -0.72 1.45 -28.51
N ALA A 405 -0.98 2.75 -28.59
CA ALA A 405 -1.48 3.40 -29.80
C ALA A 405 -0.51 3.32 -31.01
N LEU A 406 0.80 3.26 -30.75
CA LEU A 406 1.85 2.99 -31.74
C LEU A 406 2.00 1.50 -32.09
N GLY A 407 1.10 0.64 -31.63
CA GLY A 407 1.00 -0.77 -32.02
C GLY A 407 1.99 -1.72 -31.32
N TYR A 408 2.62 -1.31 -30.22
CA TYR A 408 3.40 -2.23 -29.39
C TYR A 408 2.47 -3.21 -28.66
N GLN A 409 2.79 -4.50 -28.74
CA GLN A 409 1.92 -5.61 -28.31
C GLN A 409 2.23 -6.12 -26.90
N ALA A 410 3.43 -5.83 -26.40
CA ALA A 410 3.92 -6.30 -25.10
C ALA A 410 4.22 -5.11 -24.16
N VAL A 411 3.30 -4.15 -24.07
CA VAL A 411 3.43 -2.98 -23.20
C VAL A 411 3.12 -3.34 -21.75
N LYS A 412 4.05 -3.01 -20.85
CA LYS A 412 3.86 -3.00 -19.40
C LYS A 412 3.96 -1.57 -18.90
N TRP A 413 3.17 -1.25 -17.89
CA TRP A 413 3.21 0.02 -17.18
C TRP A 413 3.50 -0.22 -15.70
N PHE A 414 4.54 0.45 -15.18
CA PHE A 414 4.96 0.32 -13.79
C PHE A 414 4.60 1.62 -13.04
N PRO A 415 3.38 1.71 -12.48
CA PRO A 415 2.88 2.96 -11.88
C PRO A 415 3.66 3.41 -10.66
N ALA A 416 4.27 2.48 -9.91
CA ALA A 416 5.02 2.80 -8.69
C ALA A 416 6.45 3.30 -8.95
N GLY A 417 6.99 3.13 -10.16
CA GLY A 417 8.17 3.87 -10.62
C GLY A 417 9.45 3.72 -9.80
N THR A 418 10.30 4.75 -9.86
CA THR A 418 11.62 4.83 -9.20
C THR A 418 11.56 4.62 -7.67
N GLU A 419 10.55 5.19 -7.02
CA GLU A 419 10.35 5.04 -5.57
C GLU A 419 9.79 3.65 -5.21
N GLY A 420 8.92 3.07 -6.06
CA GLY A 420 8.43 1.70 -5.90
C GLY A 420 9.52 0.64 -6.13
N TRP A 421 10.50 0.93 -7.00
CA TRP A 421 11.71 0.13 -7.17
C TRP A 421 12.61 0.21 -5.95
N THR A 422 12.82 1.42 -5.42
CA THR A 422 13.60 1.65 -4.19
C THR A 422 12.96 0.98 -2.97
N ALA A 423 11.63 1.05 -2.84
CA ALA A 423 10.85 0.39 -1.79
C ALA A 423 10.80 -1.15 -1.90
N ALA A 424 11.23 -1.72 -3.04
CA ALA A 424 11.47 -3.16 -3.19
C ALA A 424 12.89 -3.58 -2.78
N GLY A 425 13.71 -2.65 -2.26
CA GLY A 425 15.08 -2.90 -1.82
C GLY A 425 16.12 -2.85 -2.95
N HIS A 426 15.77 -2.33 -4.12
CA HIS A 426 16.68 -2.21 -5.26
C HIS A 426 17.31 -0.80 -5.35
N GLU A 427 18.57 -0.71 -5.76
CA GLU A 427 19.22 0.57 -6.00
C GLU A 427 18.83 1.19 -7.35
N LEU A 428 18.84 2.52 -7.40
CA LEU A 428 18.78 3.33 -8.62
C LEU A 428 20.20 3.71 -9.07
N VAL A 429 20.43 3.83 -10.38
CA VAL A 429 21.70 4.32 -10.98
C VAL A 429 21.51 5.69 -11.64
N THR A 430 22.59 6.39 -11.96
CA THR A 430 22.50 7.60 -12.79
C THR A 430 22.27 7.23 -14.26
N VAL A 431 21.32 7.87 -14.92
CA VAL A 431 20.99 7.66 -16.34
C VAL A 431 20.95 8.99 -17.08
N GLU A 432 21.68 9.06 -18.20
CA GLU A 432 21.68 10.22 -19.11
C GLU A 432 20.52 10.12 -20.11
N PRO A 433 20.01 11.25 -20.66
CA PRO A 433 18.89 11.23 -21.59
C PRO A 433 19.31 10.63 -22.93
N GLU A 434 18.45 9.80 -23.52
CA GLU A 434 18.67 9.22 -24.85
C GLU A 434 18.83 10.32 -25.91
N PRO A 435 19.79 10.22 -26.85
CA PRO A 435 20.02 11.25 -27.86
C PRO A 435 18.75 11.50 -28.70
N ASN A 436 18.24 12.73 -28.68
CA ASN A 436 17.21 13.16 -29.62
C ASN A 436 17.84 13.32 -31.02
N PRO A 437 17.47 12.49 -32.02
CA PRO A 437 18.10 12.55 -33.33
C PRO A 437 17.73 13.83 -34.10
N ILE A 438 16.63 14.49 -33.75
CA ILE A 438 16.06 15.64 -34.47
C ILE A 438 16.78 16.93 -34.08
N SER A 439 17.07 17.13 -32.80
CA SER A 439 17.75 18.34 -32.30
C SER A 439 19.19 18.48 -32.80
N SER A 440 19.82 17.38 -33.24
CA SER A 440 21.16 17.40 -33.85
C SER A 440 21.24 18.25 -35.14
N ASN A 441 20.13 18.39 -35.87
CA ASN A 441 20.09 19.08 -37.18
C ASN A 441 19.87 20.60 -37.10
N SER A 442 19.52 21.16 -35.94
CA SER A 442 19.30 22.61 -35.79
C SER A 442 20.59 23.38 -35.47
N ALA A 443 21.56 22.76 -34.80
CA ALA A 443 22.86 23.36 -34.47
C ALA A 443 23.66 23.79 -35.72
N SER A 444 23.56 23.03 -36.81
CA SER A 444 24.30 23.24 -38.06
C SER A 444 23.80 24.41 -38.93
N LYS A 445 22.87 25.24 -38.43
CA LYS A 445 22.28 26.38 -39.19
C LYS A 445 22.58 27.77 -38.60
N VAL A 446 23.47 27.87 -37.61
CA VAL A 446 23.88 29.15 -36.99
C VAL A 446 25.38 29.44 -37.21
N ALA A 447 25.95 28.90 -38.29
CA ALA A 447 27.36 29.04 -38.66
C ALA A 447 27.51 29.35 -40.16
N ASN A 448 27.10 30.56 -40.56
CA ASN A 448 27.52 31.31 -41.75
C ASN A 448 27.04 32.76 -41.60
#